data_AF-A0A6B0DFC5-F1
#
_entry.id   AF-A0A6B0DFC5-F1
#
_cell.length_a   1.000
_cell.length_b   1.000
_cell.length_c   1.000
_cell.angle_alpha   90.00
_cell.angle_beta   90.00
_cell.angle_gamma   90.00
#
_symmetry.space_group_name_H-M   'P 1'
#
loop_
_entity.id
_entity.type
_entity.pdbx_description
1 polymer ?
#
loop_
_entity_poly.entity_id
_entity_poly.type
_entity_poly.pdbx_seq_one_letter_code
_entity_poly.pdbx_strand_id
1 'polypeptide(L)'
;MPKVQDTSKMEQQTEQPKAVPQEQFYGYQRRGIMDILFNLETVLFFSLIFLLILWIGIIFGLAGGSLYYQIGRILYSLGGIFLFFFTLGTSIMNNNLHVSLRVSLIVLSIALLLITMTFP
;
A
#
# COMPACT_ATOMS: atom_id res chain seq x y z
N MET A 1 52.58 -41.52 -40.47
CA MET A 1 51.45 -41.60 -41.43
C MET A 1 50.30 -40.73 -40.91
N PRO A 2 49.59 -40.01 -41.79
CA PRO A 2 48.62 -38.94 -41.46
C PRO A 2 47.14 -39.40 -41.44
N LYS A 3 46.27 -38.52 -40.88
CA LYS A 3 44.78 -38.44 -40.93
C LYS A 3 44.04 -39.61 -40.22
N VAL A 4 43.02 -39.38 -39.41
CA VAL A 4 41.64 -39.03 -39.81
C VAL A 4 40.95 -38.15 -38.75
N GLN A 5 40.21 -37.17 -39.24
CA GLN A 5 39.29 -36.30 -38.52
C GLN A 5 37.94 -37.03 -38.49
N ASP A 6 37.46 -37.44 -37.31
CA ASP A 6 36.11 -37.99 -37.16
C ASP A 6 35.27 -37.08 -36.27
N THR A 7 34.36 -36.38 -36.95
CA THR A 7 33.19 -35.70 -36.44
C THR A 7 32.26 -36.69 -35.75
N SER A 8 32.23 -36.69 -34.43
CA SER A 8 31.16 -37.35 -33.67
C SER A 8 30.49 -36.36 -32.73
N LYS A 9 29.40 -35.78 -33.24
CA LYS A 9 28.14 -35.55 -32.51
C LYS A 9 28.27 -34.92 -31.12
N MET A 10 28.43 -33.60 -31.08
CA MET A 10 27.81 -32.82 -30.00
C MET A 10 26.30 -32.72 -30.30
N GLU A 11 25.57 -33.78 -29.94
CA GLU A 11 24.15 -33.64 -29.62
C GLU A 11 24.06 -32.92 -28.27
N GLN A 12 24.18 -31.59 -28.26
CA GLN A 12 23.71 -30.80 -27.13
C GLN A 12 22.27 -30.41 -27.42
N GLN A 13 21.40 -31.34 -27.04
CA GLN A 13 19.97 -31.17 -26.84
C GLN A 13 19.69 -29.81 -26.18
N THR A 14 18.97 -28.97 -26.92
CA THR A 14 17.77 -28.27 -26.44
C THR A 14 17.89 -27.68 -25.03
N GLU A 15 18.60 -26.56 -24.88
CA GLU A 15 18.32 -25.63 -23.77
C GLU A 15 16.97 -24.96 -24.04
N GLN A 16 15.91 -25.70 -23.69
CA GLN A 16 14.59 -25.17 -23.45
C GLN A 16 14.74 -24.06 -22.40
N PRO A 17 14.33 -22.79 -22.66
CA PRO A 17 14.34 -21.77 -21.62
C PRO A 17 13.38 -22.24 -20.52
N LYS A 18 13.95 -22.66 -19.40
CA LYS A 18 13.21 -23.07 -18.21
C LYS A 18 12.36 -21.88 -17.78
N ALA A 19 11.04 -21.99 -17.94
CA ALA A 19 10.10 -20.97 -17.52
C ALA A 19 10.33 -20.69 -16.03
N VAL A 20 10.88 -19.53 -15.71
CA VAL A 20 11.10 -19.09 -14.33
C VAL A 20 9.73 -18.96 -13.67
N PRO A 21 9.48 -19.56 -12.49
CA PRO A 21 8.18 -19.49 -11.84
C PRO A 21 7.83 -18.02 -11.54
N GLN A 22 6.76 -17.53 -12.16
CA GLN A 22 6.30 -16.14 -12.04
C GLN A 22 6.05 -15.72 -10.57
N GLU A 23 5.84 -16.68 -9.67
CA GLU A 23 5.58 -16.43 -8.24
C GLU A 23 6.75 -15.74 -7.50
N GLN A 24 7.99 -15.97 -7.92
CA GLN A 24 9.14 -15.33 -7.26
C GLN A 24 9.21 -13.83 -7.58
N PHE A 25 8.87 -13.41 -8.81
CA PHE A 25 8.90 -11.99 -9.18
C PHE A 25 7.84 -11.15 -8.45
N TYR A 26 6.63 -11.70 -8.26
CA TYR A 26 5.57 -10.99 -7.53
C TYR A 26 5.90 -10.78 -6.05
N GLY A 27 6.56 -11.74 -5.40
CA GLY A 27 6.96 -11.63 -3.99
C GLY A 27 7.97 -10.50 -3.73
N TYR A 28 8.98 -10.38 -4.60
CA TYR A 28 9.98 -9.30 -4.49
C TYR A 28 9.40 -7.93 -4.82
N GLN A 29 8.57 -7.83 -5.86
CA GLN A 29 7.95 -6.56 -6.23
C GLN A 29 6.97 -6.08 -5.15
N ARG A 30 6.20 -6.99 -4.53
CA ARG A 30 5.31 -6.65 -3.43
C ARG A 30 6.06 -6.15 -2.20
N ARG A 31 7.21 -6.76 -1.86
CA ARG A 31 8.05 -6.32 -0.74
C ARG A 31 8.57 -4.90 -0.98
N GLY A 32 9.09 -4.62 -2.18
CA GLY A 32 9.54 -3.28 -2.56
C GLY A 32 8.43 -2.22 -2.55
N ILE A 33 7.23 -2.55 -3.03
CA ILE A 33 6.08 -1.62 -2.99
C ILE A 33 5.68 -1.30 -1.55
N MET A 34 5.63 -2.30 -0.67
CA MET A 34 5.28 -2.11 0.74
C MET A 34 6.34 -1.28 1.47
N ASP A 35 7.62 -1.51 1.18
CA ASP A 35 8.73 -0.73 1.75
C ASP A 35 8.66 0.75 1.34
N ILE A 36 8.25 1.04 0.09
CA ILE A 36 8.03 2.40 -0.40
C ILE A 36 6.80 3.04 0.26
N LEU A 37 5.68 2.33 0.32
CA LEU A 37 4.41 2.81 0.87
C LEU A 37 4.50 3.11 2.37
N PHE A 38 5.27 2.32 3.11
CA PHE A 38 5.40 2.44 4.56
C PHE A 38 6.70 3.12 5.02
N ASN A 39 7.47 3.70 4.09
CA ASN A 39 8.52 4.66 4.45
C ASN A 39 7.90 5.88 5.15
N LEU A 40 8.60 6.47 6.12
CA LEU A 40 8.10 7.57 6.95
C LEU A 40 7.62 8.76 6.11
N GLU A 41 8.38 9.15 5.09
CA GLU A 41 8.01 10.27 4.21
C GLU A 41 6.71 9.99 3.45
N THR A 42 6.60 8.79 2.87
CA THR A 42 5.41 8.34 2.15
C THR A 42 4.20 8.24 3.07
N VAL A 43 4.40 7.72 4.29
CA VAL A 43 3.36 7.63 5.32
C VAL A 43 2.83 9.00 5.68
N LEU A 44 3.72 9.96 5.92
CA LEU A 44 3.32 11.34 6.24
C LEU A 44 2.58 11.98 5.06
N PHE A 45 3.09 11.80 3.84
CA PHE A 45 2.48 12.34 2.63
C PHE A 45 1.05 11.83 2.41
N PHE A 46 0.84 10.51 2.44
CA PHE A 46 -0.50 9.94 2.28
C PHE A 46 -1.42 10.28 3.45
N SER A 47 -0.90 10.33 4.68
CA SER A 47 -1.69 10.77 5.83
C SER A 47 -2.21 12.20 5.66
N LEU A 48 -1.38 13.11 5.13
CA LEU A 48 -1.79 14.48 4.81
C LEU A 48 -2.83 14.53 3.71
N ILE A 49 -2.71 13.70 2.66
CA ILE A 49 -3.71 13.61 1.59
C ILE A 49 -5.06 13.14 2.16
N PHE A 50 -5.07 12.08 2.98
CA PHE A 50 -6.32 11.57 3.53
C PHE A 50 -6.94 12.53 4.53
N LEU A 51 -6.13 13.24 5.33
CA LEU A 51 -6.59 14.36 6.16
C LEU A 51 -7.21 15.48 5.31
N LEU A 52 -6.60 15.82 4.18
CA LEU A 52 -7.14 16.84 3.28
C LEU A 52 -8.50 16.41 2.71
N ILE A 53 -8.66 15.15 2.29
CA ILE A 53 -9.94 14.60 1.82
C ILE A 53 -11.01 14.70 2.92
N LEU A 54 -10.64 14.32 4.15
CA LEU A 54 -11.53 14.41 5.30
C LEU A 54 -11.96 15.87 5.56
N TRP A 55 -11.01 16.81 5.56
CA TRP A 55 -11.27 18.24 5.73
C TRP A 55 -12.19 18.81 4.64
N ILE A 56 -11.96 18.44 3.38
CA ILE A 56 -12.86 18.81 2.27
C ILE A 56 -14.27 18.26 2.56
N GLY A 57 -14.37 17.01 3.00
CA GLY A 57 -15.64 16.41 3.42
C GLY A 57 -16.38 17.22 4.49
N ILE A 58 -15.67 17.70 5.51
CA ILE A 58 -16.25 18.58 6.55
C ILE A 58 -16.78 19.88 5.93
N ILE A 59 -15.97 20.56 5.11
CA ILE A 59 -16.33 21.86 4.51
C ILE A 59 -17.59 21.72 3.66
N PHE A 60 -17.64 20.71 2.79
CA PHE A 60 -18.81 20.43 1.95
C PHE A 60 -20.03 20.00 2.78
N GLY A 61 -19.81 19.21 3.84
CA GLY A 61 -20.84 18.79 4.78
C GLY A 61 -21.51 19.97 5.49
N LEU A 62 -20.72 20.99 5.86
CA LEU A 62 -21.21 22.17 6.56
C LEU A 62 -21.76 23.28 5.64
N ALA A 63 -21.56 23.18 4.32
CA ALA A 63 -21.99 24.19 3.35
C ALA A 63 -23.53 24.31 3.17
N GLY A 64 -24.34 23.51 3.88
CA GLY A 64 -25.77 23.72 4.05
C GLY A 64 -26.69 23.36 2.86
N GLY A 65 -26.14 23.06 1.69
CA GLY A 65 -26.90 22.57 0.53
C GLY A 65 -27.08 21.04 0.54
N SER A 66 -28.25 20.51 0.18
CA SER A 66 -28.54 19.06 0.29
C SER A 66 -27.56 18.17 -0.50
N LEU A 67 -27.17 18.61 -1.70
CA LEU A 67 -26.19 17.90 -2.53
C LEU A 67 -24.78 17.97 -1.93
N TYR A 68 -24.35 19.16 -1.50
CA TYR A 68 -23.03 19.36 -0.90
C TYR A 68 -22.89 18.61 0.42
N TYR A 69 -23.96 18.53 1.20
CA TYR A 69 -24.02 17.75 2.43
C TYR A 69 -23.78 16.25 2.16
N GLN A 70 -24.46 15.68 1.16
CA GLN A 70 -24.25 14.27 0.78
C GLN A 70 -22.82 14.01 0.29
N ILE A 71 -22.30 14.88 -0.59
CA ILE A 71 -20.92 14.78 -1.10
C ILE A 71 -19.93 14.90 0.06
N GLY A 72 -20.16 15.85 0.97
CA GLY A 72 -19.34 16.07 2.16
C GLY A 72 -19.30 14.87 3.07
N ARG A 73 -20.46 14.25 3.36
CA ARG A 73 -20.53 12.99 4.13
C ARG A 73 -19.75 11.85 3.48
N ILE A 74 -19.85 11.71 2.15
CA ILE A 74 -19.12 10.68 1.41
C ILE A 74 -17.60 10.91 1.52
N LEU A 75 -17.14 12.13 1.25
CA LEU A 75 -15.73 12.50 1.32
C LEU A 75 -15.17 12.37 2.74
N TYR A 76 -15.92 12.81 3.75
CA TYR A 76 -15.55 12.68 5.15
C TYR A 76 -15.38 11.20 5.55
N SER A 77 -16.35 10.36 5.17
CA SER A 77 -16.31 8.92 5.43
C SER A 77 -15.13 8.25 4.72
N LEU A 78 -14.89 8.58 3.45
CA LEU A 78 -13.76 8.06 2.67
C LEU A 78 -12.42 8.45 3.28
N GLY A 79 -12.23 9.74 3.61
CA GLY A 79 -11.01 10.22 4.26
C GLY A 79 -10.77 9.51 5.60
N GLY A 80 -11.82 9.31 6.39
CA GLY A 80 -11.77 8.56 7.63
C GLY A 80 -11.37 7.09 7.47
N ILE A 81 -12.02 6.39 6.54
CA ILE A 81 -11.72 4.98 6.23
C ILE A 81 -10.28 4.84 5.72
N PHE A 82 -9.83 5.71 4.82
CA PHE A 82 -8.46 5.67 4.32
C PHE A 82 -7.45 5.94 5.43
N LEU A 83 -7.68 6.94 6.29
CA LEU A 83 -6.82 7.19 7.45
C LEU A 83 -6.77 5.98 8.38
N PHE A 84 -7.92 5.37 8.67
CA PHE A 84 -8.00 4.18 9.52
C PHE A 84 -7.14 3.03 8.98
N PHE A 85 -7.39 2.60 7.75
CA PHE A 85 -6.65 1.48 7.16
C PHE A 85 -5.17 1.80 6.96
N PHE A 86 -4.83 3.05 6.63
CA PHE A 86 -3.46 3.45 6.38
C PHE A 86 -2.64 3.54 7.67
N THR A 87 -3.19 4.14 8.74
CA THR A 87 -2.52 4.20 10.06
C THR A 87 -2.37 2.81 10.67
N LEU A 88 -3.41 1.96 10.57
CA LEU A 88 -3.36 0.58 11.02
C LEU A 88 -2.34 -0.24 10.21
N GLY A 89 -2.36 -0.10 8.88
CA GLY A 89 -1.41 -0.75 7.99
C GLY A 89 0.03 -0.33 8.30
N THR A 90 0.26 0.96 8.56
CA THR A 90 1.57 1.49 8.95
C THR A 90 2.05 0.87 10.26
N SER A 91 1.19 0.79 11.28
CA SER A 91 1.55 0.17 12.55
C SER A 91 1.92 -1.31 12.41
N ILE A 92 1.21 -2.05 11.57
CA ILE A 92 1.44 -3.49 11.41
C ILE A 92 2.67 -3.75 10.53
N MET A 93 2.82 -3.00 9.43
CA MET A 93 3.80 -3.29 8.39
C MET A 93 5.15 -2.60 8.60
N ASN A 94 5.19 -1.43 9.26
CA ASN A 94 6.44 -0.72 9.50
C ASN A 94 7.15 -1.26 10.75
N ASN A 95 8.00 -2.26 10.55
CA ASN A 95 8.80 -2.87 11.62
C ASN A 95 9.94 -1.99 12.14
N ASN A 96 10.23 -0.87 11.47
CA ASN A 96 11.26 0.09 11.92
C ASN A 96 10.72 1.06 12.98
N LEU A 97 9.39 1.11 13.18
CA LEU A 97 8.79 1.95 14.21
C LEU A 97 9.00 1.34 15.60
N HIS A 98 9.35 2.21 16.55
CA HIS A 98 9.39 1.83 17.96
C HIS A 98 8.04 1.27 18.42
N VAL A 99 8.05 0.25 19.27
CA VAL A 99 6.84 -0.48 19.70
C VAL A 99 5.78 0.47 20.30
N SER A 100 6.21 1.45 21.10
CA SER A 100 5.29 2.46 21.65
C SER A 100 4.55 3.24 20.56
N LEU A 101 5.24 3.61 19.48
CA LEU A 101 4.68 4.37 18.38
C LEU A 101 3.70 3.50 17.57
N ARG A 102 4.01 2.22 17.38
CA ARG A 102 3.09 1.24 16.76
C ARG A 102 1.80 1.11 17.57
N VAL A 103 1.89 0.95 18.88
CA VAL A 103 0.72 0.87 19.77
C VAL A 103 -0.09 2.17 19.72
N SER A 104 0.57 3.33 19.80
CA SER A 104 -0.09 4.63 19.68
C SER A 104 -0.83 4.79 18.35
N LEU A 105 -0.25 4.33 17.24
CA LEU A 105 -0.93 4.34 15.94
C LEU A 105 -2.18 3.47 15.93
N ILE A 106 -2.17 2.30 16.58
CA ILE A 106 -3.38 1.44 16.68
C ILE A 106 -4.48 2.15 17.47
N VAL A 107 -4.13 2.75 18.60
CA VAL A 107 -5.09 3.51 19.42
C VAL A 107 -5.64 4.71 18.63
N LEU A 108 -4.77 5.42 17.90
CA LEU A 108 -5.16 6.52 17.02
C LEU A 108 -6.11 6.05 15.91
N SER A 109 -5.83 4.91 15.27
CA SER A 109 -6.72 4.33 14.25
C SER A 109 -8.11 4.07 14.83
N ILE A 110 -8.20 3.45 16.01
CA ILE A 110 -9.50 3.19 16.66
C ILE A 110 -10.23 4.50 16.97
N ALA A 111 -9.52 5.51 17.51
CA ALA A 111 -10.11 6.83 17.77
C ALA A 111 -10.63 7.50 16.48
N LEU A 112 -9.85 7.44 15.39
CA LEU A 112 -10.24 7.96 14.09
C LEU A 112 -11.49 7.26 13.54
N LEU A 113 -11.59 5.93 13.67
CA LEU A 113 -12.77 5.19 13.27
C LEU A 113 -14.02 5.66 14.03
N LEU A 114 -13.92 5.81 15.35
CA LEU A 114 -15.03 6.28 16.17
C LEU A 114 -15.45 7.70 15.79
N ILE A 115 -14.50 8.63 15.66
CA ILE A 115 -14.79 10.03 15.28
C ILE A 115 -15.40 10.09 13.88
N THR A 116 -14.92 9.28 12.95
CA THR A 116 -15.42 9.29 11.56
C THR A 116 -16.81 8.66 11.42
N MET A 117 -17.19 7.77 12.34
CA MET A 117 -18.56 7.26 12.45
C MET A 117 -19.55 8.26 13.07
N THR A 118 -19.08 9.28 13.77
CA THR A 118 -19.95 10.25 14.48
C THR A 118 -20.41 11.44 13.65
N PHE A 119 -19.95 11.58 12.40
CA PHE A 119 -20.33 12.73 11.58
C PHE A 119 -21.79 12.62 11.12
N PRO A 120 -22.64 13.60 11.46
CA PRO A 120 -24.08 13.54 11.25
C PRO A 120 -24.47 13.51 9.78
#